data_AF-A0A0C9V8F8-F1
#
_entry.id   AF-A0A0C9V8F8-F1
#
_cell.length_a   1.000
_cell.length_b   1.000
_cell.length_c   1.000
_cell.angle_alpha   90.00
_cell.angle_beta   90.00
_cell.angle_gamma   90.00
#
_symmetry.space_group_name_H-M   'P 1'
#
loop_
_entity.id
_entity.type
_entity.pdbx_description
1 polymer ?
#
loop_
_entity_poly.entity_id
_entity_poly.type
_entity_poly.pdbx_seq_one_letter_code
_entity_poly.pdbx_strand_id
1 'polypeptide(L)'
;MEVLEMLGYGPCYHTIKWVQSQPSDFHKWIEQYEKGGDPELIDVILQGYSSVLDQPAANFPEILYRAYPDAKFALEVLVKHNKRMEELIPTSKLLVYEVEDGWELLTKFLGVPMPDVSFPRSNDTKTFREAINLKEY
;
A
#
# COMPACT_ATOMS: atom_id res chain seq x y z
N MET A 1 -10.58 -2.63 12.99
CA MET A 1 -10.88 -1.38 13.71
C MET A 1 -11.51 -1.71 15.06
N GLU A 2 -12.75 -2.23 15.09
CA GLU A 2 -13.51 -2.52 16.32
C GLU A 2 -12.74 -3.34 17.38
N VAL A 3 -12.05 -4.41 16.99
CA VAL A 3 -11.27 -5.23 17.94
C VAL A 3 -10.16 -4.44 18.63
N LEU A 4 -9.46 -3.54 17.91
CA LEU A 4 -8.42 -2.70 18.52
C LEU A 4 -9.03 -1.69 19.48
N GLU A 5 -10.17 -1.13 19.14
CA GLU A 5 -10.90 -0.19 20.02
C GLU A 5 -11.39 -0.87 21.29
N MET A 6 -11.94 -2.09 21.19
CA MET A 6 -12.34 -2.91 22.35
C MET A 6 -11.16 -3.25 23.27
N LEU A 7 -9.95 -3.40 22.71
CA LEU A 7 -8.73 -3.68 23.46
C LEU A 7 -8.07 -2.42 24.04
N GLY A 8 -8.68 -1.24 23.89
CA GLY A 8 -8.16 0.03 24.42
C GLY A 8 -7.15 0.74 23.50
N TYR A 9 -7.02 0.30 22.24
CA TYR A 9 -6.18 0.94 21.22
C TYR A 9 -7.00 1.86 20.28
N GLY A 10 -8.16 2.32 20.73
CA GLY A 10 -8.99 3.29 20.01
C GLY A 10 -8.62 4.74 20.32
N PRO A 11 -8.93 5.69 19.41
CA PRO A 11 -9.57 5.46 18.12
C PRO A 11 -8.57 4.93 17.07
N CYS A 12 -9.08 4.13 16.13
CA CYS A 12 -8.26 3.50 15.08
C CYS A 12 -8.45 4.21 13.73
N TYR A 13 -7.35 4.65 13.11
CA TYR A 13 -7.36 5.22 11.76
C TYR A 13 -7.60 4.12 10.71
N HIS A 14 -8.46 4.38 9.72
CA HIS A 14 -8.82 3.42 8.67
C HIS A 14 -9.19 4.14 7.36
N THR A 15 -8.94 3.51 6.21
CA THR A 15 -9.18 4.02 4.84
C THR A 15 -10.56 4.62 4.64
N ILE A 16 -11.58 4.07 5.31
CA ILE A 16 -12.96 4.55 5.21
C ILE A 16 -13.12 6.02 5.59
N LYS A 17 -12.18 6.57 6.39
CA LYS A 17 -12.12 8.00 6.71
C LYS A 17 -11.89 8.87 5.47
N TRP A 18 -11.12 8.41 4.47
CA TRP A 18 -10.91 9.17 3.22
C TRP A 18 -12.21 9.55 2.53
N VAL A 19 -13.22 8.69 2.63
CA VAL A 19 -14.54 8.85 2.00
C VAL A 19 -15.52 9.60 2.91
N GLN A 20 -15.28 9.60 4.23
CA GLN A 20 -16.24 10.05 5.24
C GLN A 20 -15.86 11.37 5.95
N SER A 21 -14.60 11.81 5.90
CA SER A 21 -14.16 13.08 6.51
C SER A 21 -14.05 14.22 5.48
N GLN A 22 -14.48 15.41 5.91
CA GLN A 22 -14.35 16.68 5.18
C GLN A 22 -13.69 17.71 6.12
N PRO A 23 -12.51 18.24 5.78
CA PRO A 23 -11.70 17.95 4.60
C PRO A 23 -11.06 16.55 4.67
N SER A 24 -10.95 15.89 3.52
CA SER A 24 -10.31 14.57 3.41
C SER A 24 -8.79 14.69 3.53
N ASP A 25 -8.16 13.80 4.30
CA ASP A 25 -6.70 13.70 4.39
C ASP A 25 -6.05 13.14 3.12
N PHE A 26 -6.84 12.82 2.09
CA PHE A 26 -6.38 12.28 0.80
C PHE A 26 -5.19 13.06 0.22
N HIS A 27 -5.25 14.40 0.21
CA HIS A 27 -4.18 15.25 -0.31
C HIS A 27 -2.87 15.11 0.48
N LYS A 28 -2.95 14.98 1.81
CA LYS A 28 -1.77 14.79 2.66
C LYS A 28 -1.13 13.41 2.43
N TRP A 29 -1.95 12.39 2.20
CA TRP A 29 -1.42 11.07 1.85
C TRP A 29 -0.83 11.00 0.45
N ILE A 30 -1.38 11.74 -0.52
CA ILE A 30 -0.71 11.92 -1.83
C ILE A 30 0.67 12.53 -1.63
N GLU A 31 0.77 13.59 -0.83
CA GLU A 31 2.05 14.23 -0.51
C GLU A 31 3.05 13.23 0.10
N GLN A 32 2.59 12.31 0.96
CA GLN A 32 3.42 11.22 1.49
C GLN A 32 3.97 10.31 0.39
N TYR A 33 3.15 9.92 -0.58
CA TYR A 33 3.59 9.13 -1.73
C TYR A 33 4.59 9.89 -2.60
N GLU A 34 4.37 11.18 -2.83
CA GLU A 34 5.19 12.02 -3.71
C GLU A 34 6.58 12.28 -3.11
N LYS A 35 6.62 12.62 -1.81
CA LYS A 35 7.84 13.02 -1.10
C LYS A 35 8.64 11.83 -0.55
N GLY A 36 8.15 10.60 -0.72
CA GLY A 36 8.82 9.40 -0.23
C GLY A 36 8.69 9.21 1.28
N GLY A 37 7.66 9.81 1.89
CA GLY A 37 7.36 9.70 3.30
C GLY A 37 8.05 10.74 4.19
N ASP A 38 7.25 11.44 5.00
CA ASP A 38 7.65 12.38 6.03
C ASP A 38 7.00 11.97 7.38
N PRO A 39 7.80 11.56 8.39
CA PRO A 39 7.31 11.20 9.71
C PRO A 39 6.49 12.29 10.41
N GLU A 40 6.82 13.57 10.22
CA GLU A 40 6.11 14.68 10.86
C GLU A 40 4.71 14.83 10.26
N LEU A 41 4.61 14.76 8.93
CA LEU A 41 3.32 14.78 8.25
C LEU A 41 2.49 13.51 8.57
N ILE A 42 3.13 12.34 8.79
CA ILE A 42 2.43 11.14 9.26
C ILE A 42 1.82 11.40 10.63
N ASP A 43 2.56 12.02 11.54
CA ASP A 43 2.06 12.34 12.88
C ASP A 43 0.90 13.34 12.84
N VAL A 44 0.96 14.33 11.95
CA VAL A 44 -0.16 15.26 11.71
C VAL A 44 -1.41 14.53 11.21
N ILE A 45 -1.26 13.54 10.32
CA ILE A 45 -2.39 12.80 9.78
C ILE A 45 -2.99 11.84 10.83
N LEU A 46 -2.13 11.18 11.61
CA LEU A 46 -2.54 10.18 12.60
C LEU A 46 -2.81 10.79 13.98
N GLN A 47 -2.74 12.11 14.11
CA GLN A 47 -2.97 12.82 15.36
C GLN A 47 -4.30 12.41 15.99
N GLY A 48 -4.23 11.97 17.25
CA GLY A 48 -5.41 11.55 18.02
C GLY A 48 -5.83 10.09 17.80
N TYR A 49 -5.17 9.35 16.91
CA TYR A 49 -5.38 7.91 16.75
C TYR A 49 -4.34 7.11 17.54
N SER A 50 -4.79 6.03 18.19
CA SER A 50 -3.92 5.12 18.95
C SER A 50 -3.57 3.85 18.19
N SER A 51 -4.16 3.65 17.01
CA SER A 51 -3.83 2.57 16.09
C SER A 51 -4.21 2.93 14.65
N VAL A 52 -3.64 2.21 13.69
CA VAL A 52 -3.89 2.41 12.26
C VAL A 52 -4.01 1.07 11.53
N LEU A 53 -4.92 1.00 10.56
CA LEU A 53 -5.15 -0.16 9.71
C LEU A 53 -5.34 0.27 8.26
N ASP A 54 -5.00 -0.66 7.36
CA ASP A 54 -5.25 -0.58 5.92
C ASP A 54 -4.45 0.55 5.21
N GLN A 55 -4.59 0.62 3.89
CA GLN A 55 -4.02 1.68 3.08
C GLN A 55 -4.66 3.02 3.43
N PRO A 56 -3.98 4.16 3.27
CA PRO A 56 -2.62 4.35 2.75
C PRO A 56 -1.52 4.05 3.77
N ALA A 57 -1.81 4.11 5.07
CA ALA A 57 -0.78 4.10 6.12
C ALA A 57 0.05 2.80 6.11
N ALA A 58 -0.60 1.65 5.89
CA ALA A 58 0.08 0.36 5.80
C ALA A 58 1.13 0.27 4.67
N ASN A 59 1.10 1.18 3.69
CA ASN A 59 2.06 1.24 2.61
C ASN A 59 3.38 1.96 2.98
N PHE A 60 3.46 2.58 4.17
CA PHE A 60 4.65 3.31 4.65
C PHE A 60 5.22 2.72 5.95
N PRO A 61 5.56 1.42 6.03
CA PRO A 61 6.00 0.79 7.27
C PRO A 61 7.28 1.41 7.84
N GLU A 62 8.24 1.79 6.99
CA GLU A 62 9.48 2.43 7.42
C GLU A 62 9.25 3.81 8.05
N ILE A 63 8.33 4.59 7.48
CA ILE A 63 8.02 5.94 7.96
C ILE A 63 7.21 5.87 9.24
N LEU A 64 6.25 4.94 9.33
CA LEU A 64 5.52 4.65 10.57
C LEU A 64 6.48 4.22 11.68
N TYR A 65 7.49 3.39 11.38
CA TYR A 65 8.48 2.98 12.38
C TYR A 65 9.36 4.16 12.83
N ARG A 66 9.74 5.06 11.91
CA ARG A 66 10.49 6.28 12.27
C ARG A 66 9.65 7.24 13.12
N ALA A 67 8.37 7.42 12.81
CA ALA A 67 7.46 8.27 13.56
C ALA A 67 7.12 7.68 14.95
N TYR A 68 6.93 6.36 15.02
CA TYR A 68 6.50 5.66 16.22
C TYR A 68 7.36 4.40 16.48
N PRO A 69 8.61 4.57 16.94
CA PRO A 69 9.55 3.45 17.11
C PRO A 69 9.09 2.43 18.18
N ASP A 70 8.28 2.87 19.15
CA ASP A 70 7.74 2.01 20.21
C ASP A 70 6.40 1.34 19.82
N ALA A 71 5.85 1.65 18.64
CA ALA A 71 4.61 1.06 18.17
C ALA A 71 4.79 -0.42 17.81
N LYS A 72 3.72 -1.20 18.02
CA LYS A 72 3.68 -2.61 17.62
C LYS A 72 3.17 -2.72 16.18
N PHE A 73 3.92 -3.43 15.35
CA PHE A 73 3.55 -3.70 13.95
C PHE A 73 3.03 -5.13 13.80
N ALA A 74 1.89 -5.29 13.13
CA ALA A 74 1.29 -6.59 12.82
C ALA A 74 0.96 -6.68 11.33
N LEU A 75 1.52 -7.67 10.63
CA LEU A 75 1.47 -7.83 9.17
C LEU A 75 0.67 -9.07 8.71
N GLU A 76 -0.21 -9.58 9.57
CA GLU A 76 -0.79 -10.92 9.40
C GLU A 76 -1.76 -11.05 8.22
N VAL A 77 -2.35 -9.94 7.75
CA VAL A 77 -3.45 -9.94 6.77
C VAL A 77 -2.99 -10.33 5.37
N LEU A 78 -1.84 -9.81 4.90
CA LEU A 78 -1.32 -10.12 3.57
C LEU A 78 -0.86 -11.59 3.47
N VAL A 79 -0.15 -12.07 4.48
CA VAL A 79 0.32 -13.48 4.52
C VAL A 79 -0.87 -14.43 4.56
N LYS A 80 -1.88 -14.16 5.39
CA LYS A 80 -3.11 -14.97 5.43
C LYS A 80 -3.90 -14.89 4.13
N HIS A 81 -3.96 -13.72 3.48
CA HIS A 81 -4.63 -13.55 2.21
C HIS A 81 -3.95 -14.36 1.10
N ASN A 82 -2.63 -14.22 0.94
CA ASN A 82 -1.84 -14.96 -0.06
C ASN A 82 -2.00 -16.47 0.14
N LYS A 83 -1.84 -16.95 1.38
CA LYS A 83 -2.02 -18.36 1.71
C LYS A 83 -3.42 -18.87 1.36
N ARG A 84 -4.47 -18.08 1.67
CA ARG A 84 -5.85 -18.42 1.32
C ARG A 84 -6.06 -18.49 -0.20
N MET A 85 -5.42 -17.61 -0.97
CA MET A 85 -5.48 -17.65 -2.44
C MET A 85 -4.81 -18.91 -2.99
N GLU A 86 -3.65 -19.28 -2.46
CA GLU A 86 -2.94 -20.52 -2.81
C GLU A 86 -3.72 -21.78 -2.45
N GLU A 87 -4.45 -21.79 -1.33
CA GLU A 87 -5.29 -22.92 -0.91
C GLU A 87 -6.57 -23.08 -1.75
N LEU A 88 -7.18 -21.96 -2.18
CA LEU A 88 -8.48 -21.97 -2.86
C LEU A 88 -8.38 -22.09 -4.38
N ILE A 89 -7.32 -21.55 -4.98
CA ILE A 89 -7.20 -21.45 -6.44
C ILE A 89 -6.25 -22.55 -6.93
N PRO A 90 -6.68 -23.43 -7.84
CA PRO A 90 -5.79 -24.41 -8.45
C PRO A 90 -4.56 -23.72 -9.04
N THR A 91 -3.38 -24.33 -8.89
CA THR A 91 -2.11 -23.77 -9.39
C THR A 91 -2.10 -23.53 -10.90
N SER A 92 -2.97 -24.19 -11.67
CA SER A 92 -3.18 -23.91 -13.09
C SER A 92 -3.88 -22.57 -13.39
N LYS A 93 -4.46 -21.92 -12.37
CA LYS A 93 -5.18 -20.64 -12.45
C LYS A 93 -4.60 -19.57 -11.53
N LEU A 94 -3.52 -19.86 -10.81
CA LEU A 94 -2.84 -18.92 -9.93
C LEU A 94 -1.38 -18.80 -10.34
N LEU A 95 -0.95 -17.57 -10.58
CA LEU A 95 0.45 -17.22 -10.74
C LEU A 95 0.86 -16.31 -9.58
N VAL A 96 1.84 -16.75 -8.80
CA VAL A 96 2.59 -15.88 -7.89
C VAL A 96 3.72 -15.29 -8.74
N TYR A 97 3.80 -13.97 -8.80
CA TYR A 97 4.61 -13.24 -9.77
C TYR A 97 5.22 -12.00 -9.12
N GLU A 98 6.53 -11.86 -9.23
CA GLU A 98 7.28 -10.66 -8.88
C GLU A 98 7.65 -9.87 -10.15
N VAL A 99 7.88 -8.57 -10.02
CA VAL A 99 8.19 -7.70 -11.19
C VAL A 99 9.47 -8.14 -11.89
N GLU A 100 10.42 -8.75 -11.17
CA GLU A 100 11.65 -9.31 -11.70
C GLU A 100 11.44 -10.55 -12.59
N ASP A 101 10.30 -11.25 -12.47
CA ASP A 101 10.01 -12.47 -13.24
C ASP A 101 9.76 -12.19 -14.74
N GLY A 102 9.45 -10.95 -15.10
CA GLY A 102 9.41 -10.47 -16.48
C GLY A 102 8.42 -11.20 -17.40
N TRP A 103 8.69 -11.18 -18.71
CA TRP A 103 7.77 -11.74 -19.72
C TRP A 103 7.68 -13.27 -19.70
N GLU A 104 8.76 -13.96 -19.35
CA GLU A 104 8.87 -15.41 -19.54
C GLU A 104 7.85 -16.17 -18.68
N LEU A 105 7.78 -15.85 -17.39
CA LEU A 105 6.86 -16.51 -16.47
C LEU A 105 5.40 -16.18 -16.79
N LEU A 106 5.11 -14.91 -17.10
CA LEU A 106 3.77 -14.42 -17.39
C LEU A 106 3.19 -15.02 -18.68
N THR A 107 3.96 -15.01 -19.77
CA THR A 107 3.50 -15.50 -21.08
C THR A 107 3.31 -17.02 -21.08
N LYS A 108 4.20 -17.75 -20.39
CA LYS A 108 4.06 -19.20 -20.16
C LYS A 108 2.79 -19.54 -19.40
N PHE A 109 2.48 -18.80 -18.34
CA PHE A 109 1.26 -19.01 -17.55
C PHE A 109 -0.01 -18.69 -18.35
N LEU A 110 -0.01 -17.60 -19.12
CA LEU A 110 -1.15 -17.16 -19.93
C LEU A 110 -1.33 -17.97 -21.24
N GLY A 111 -0.33 -18.74 -21.65
CA GLY A 111 -0.38 -19.51 -22.90
C GLY A 111 -0.32 -18.63 -24.16
N VAL A 112 0.34 -17.48 -24.09
CA VAL A 112 0.48 -16.51 -25.18
C VAL A 112 1.93 -16.40 -25.65
N PRO A 113 2.20 -16.01 -26.91
CA PRO A 113 3.57 -15.82 -27.38
C PRO A 113 4.27 -14.67 -26.63
N MET A 114 5.58 -14.82 -26.44
CA MET A 114 6.40 -13.77 -25.82
C MET A 114 6.46 -12.53 -26.72
N PRO A 115 6.20 -11.33 -26.19
CA PRO A 115 6.32 -10.09 -26.96
C PRO A 115 7.77 -9.78 -27.35
N ASP A 116 7.98 -9.19 -28.53
CA ASP A 116 9.28 -8.65 -28.97
C ASP A 116 9.46 -7.19 -28.50
N VAL A 117 9.21 -6.96 -27.21
CA VAL A 117 9.42 -5.69 -26.52
C VAL A 117 10.01 -5.93 -25.14
N SER A 118 10.79 -5.00 -24.63
CA SER A 118 11.27 -5.07 -23.25
C SER A 118 10.11 -5.10 -22.26
N PHE A 119 10.30 -5.76 -21.11
CA PHE A 119 9.28 -5.78 -20.06
C PHE A 119 9.02 -4.35 -19.58
N PRO A 120 7.76 -3.89 -19.60
CA PRO A 120 7.45 -2.49 -19.33
C PRO A 120 7.78 -2.15 -17.88
N ARG A 121 8.49 -1.03 -17.70
CA ARG A 121 8.61 -0.35 -16.41
C ARG A 121 7.82 0.94 -16.48
N SER A 122 6.50 0.82 -16.32
CA SER A 122 5.57 1.96 -16.35
C SER A 122 4.83 2.05 -15.03
N ASN A 123 5.58 2.34 -13.96
CA ASN A 123 5.08 2.87 -12.69
C ASN A 123 6.26 3.17 -11.75
N ASP A 124 7.41 3.56 -12.32
CA ASP A 124 8.48 4.05 -11.46
C ASP A 124 8.07 5.40 -10.87
N THR A 125 8.60 5.70 -9.68
CA THR A 125 8.27 6.91 -8.94
C THR A 125 8.46 8.17 -9.78
N LYS A 126 9.40 8.18 -10.72
CA LYS A 126 9.70 9.33 -11.57
C LYS A 126 8.63 9.53 -12.64
N THR A 127 8.20 8.47 -13.33
CA THR A 127 7.17 8.52 -14.36
C THR A 127 5.80 8.87 -13.78
N PHE A 128 5.48 8.38 -12.58
CA PHE A 128 4.28 8.80 -11.85
C PHE A 128 4.29 10.30 -11.51
N ARG A 129 5.45 10.83 -11.07
CA ARG A 129 5.64 12.28 -10.79
C ARG A 129 5.46 13.16 -12.03
N GLU A 130 5.90 12.70 -13.19
CA GLU A 130 5.77 13.44 -14.46
C GLU A 130 4.32 13.48 -14.98
N ALA A 131 3.55 12.40 -14.77
CA ALA A 131 2.19 12.27 -15.28
C ALA A 131 1.15 13.17 -14.57
N ILE A 132 1.42 13.63 -13.35
CA ILE A 132 0.45 14.37 -12.51
C ILE A 132 0.57 15.90 -12.59
N ASN A 133 1.47 16.46 -13.42
CA ASN A 133 1.53 17.87 -13.86
C ASN A 133 1.11 18.93 -12.80
N LEU A 134 1.73 18.91 -11.62
CA LEU A 134 1.54 19.93 -10.59
C LEU A 134 2.13 21.26 -11.11
N LYS A 135 1.28 22.20 -11.53
CA LYS A 135 1.68 23.61 -11.56
C LYS A 135 1.85 24.07 -10.12
N GLU A 136 3.06 24.54 -9.83
CA GLU A 136 3.43 25.18 -8.56
C GLU A 136 2.37 26.21 -8.15
N TYR A 137 1.80 26.02 -6.95
CA TYR A 137 1.08 27.03 -6.20
C TYR A 137 1.57 26.99 -4.76
#